data_AF-A0A2W0CEH2-F1
#
_entry.id   AF-A0A2W0CEH2-F1
#
_cell.length_a   1.000
_cell.length_b   1.000
_cell.length_c   1.000
_cell.angle_alpha   90.00
_cell.angle_beta   90.00
_cell.angle_gamma   90.00
#
_symmetry.space_group_name_H-M   'P 1'
#
loop_
_entity.id
_entity.type
_entity.pdbx_description
1 polymer ?
#
loop_
_entity_poly.entity_id
_entity_poly.type
_entity_poly.pdbx_seq_one_letter_code
_entity_poly.pdbx_strand_id
1 'polypeptide(L)' 'MKGPSQVVDQIERNRQELSRLAEHHGMQDYKVLQQSMVLDELINEYNRFKYRKQQYMNRQPIA' A
#
# COMPACT_ATOMS: atom_id res chain seq x y z
N MET A 1 -13.74 -12.00 7.39
CA MET A 1 -13.14 -10.65 7.31
C MET A 1 -11.64 -10.81 7.48
N LYS A 2 -10.82 -10.26 6.57
CA LYS A 2 -9.36 -10.31 6.73
C LYS A 2 -8.98 -9.42 7.92
N GLY A 3 -8.26 -9.98 8.90
CA GLY A 3 -7.81 -9.22 10.07
C GLY A 3 -6.68 -8.24 9.72
N PRO A 4 -6.40 -7.23 10.58
CA PRO A 4 -5.36 -6.24 10.34
C PRO A 4 -3.97 -6.88 10.12
N SER A 5 -3.68 -8.02 10.76
CA SER A 5 -2.45 -8.79 10.56
C SER A 5 -2.29 -9.27 9.11
N GLN A 6 -3.37 -9.70 8.47
CA GLN A 6 -3.31 -10.27 7.12
C GLN A 6 -3.02 -9.21 6.06
N VAL A 7 -3.47 -7.98 6.28
CA VAL A 7 -3.16 -6.86 5.38
C VAL A 7 -1.69 -6.46 5.52
N VAL A 8 -1.15 -6.44 6.75
CA VAL A 8 0.27 -6.18 7.01
C VAL A 8 1.16 -7.25 6.33
N ASP A 9 0.81 -8.53 6.47
CA ASP A 9 1.54 -9.62 5.81
C ASP A 9 1.49 -9.52 4.28
N GLN A 10 0.40 -8.98 3.73
CA GLN A 10 0.25 -8.75 2.29
C GLN A 10 1.12 -7.56 1.83
N ILE A 11 1.18 -6.49 2.62
CA ILE A 11 2.05 -5.33 2.38
C ILE A 11 3.51 -5.74 2.38
N GLU A 12 3.98 -6.48 3.38
CA GLU A 12 5.39 -6.88 3.47
C GLU A 12 5.81 -7.79 2.32
N ARG A 13 4.94 -8.72 1.89
CA ARG A 13 5.22 -9.54 0.70
C ARG A 13 5.32 -8.69 -0.56
N ASN A 14 4.41 -7.74 -0.75
CA ASN A 14 4.45 -6.84 -1.92
C ASN A 14 5.68 -5.92 -1.88
N ARG A 15 6.12 -5.47 -0.70
CA ARG A 15 7.38 -4.71 -0.53
C ARG A 15 8.59 -5.50 -1.00
N GLN A 16 8.71 -6.75 -0.55
CA GLN A 16 9.83 -7.61 -0.95
C GLN A 16 9.83 -7.88 -2.46
N GLU A 17 8.65 -8.10 -3.04
CA GLU A 17 8.51 -8.30 -4.49
C GLU A 17 8.88 -7.03 -5.28
N LEU A 18 8.44 -5.86 -4.84
CA LEU A 18 8.80 -4.58 -5.44
C LEU A 18 10.32 -4.34 -5.39
N SER A 19 10.96 -4.62 -4.24
CA SER A 19 12.42 -4.52 -4.11
C SER A 19 13.14 -5.44 -5.08
N ARG A 20 12.71 -6.71 -5.21
CA ARG A 20 13.30 -7.65 -6.16
C ARG A 20 13.13 -7.19 -7.61
N LEU A 21 11.96 -6.69 -7.97
CA LEU A 21 11.71 -6.18 -9.32
C LEU A 21 12.56 -4.93 -9.60
N ALA A 22 12.70 -4.03 -8.63
CA ALA A 22 13.52 -2.82 -8.77
C ALA A 22 15.01 -3.15 -8.90
N GLU A 23 15.50 -4.15 -8.16
CA GLU A 23 16.88 -4.65 -8.27
C GLU A 23 17.15 -5.28 -9.64
N HIS A 24 16.19 -6.02 -10.18
CA HIS A 24 16.38 -6.76 -11.45
C HIS A 24 16.16 -5.89 -12.69
N HIS A 25 15.13 -5.03 -12.67
CA HIS A 25 14.67 -4.29 -13.85
C HIS A 25 14.91 -2.78 -13.77
N GLY A 26 15.23 -2.24 -12.59
CA GLY A 26 15.36 -0.82 -12.35
C GLY A 26 14.03 -0.13 -12.02
N MET A 27 14.10 1.02 -11.36
CA MET A 27 12.91 1.70 -10.81
C MET A 27 11.91 2.23 -11.86
N GLN A 28 12.34 2.38 -13.12
CA GLN A 28 11.50 2.90 -14.19
C GLN A 28 10.79 1.80 -15.00
N ASP A 29 11.05 0.52 -14.68
CA ASP A 29 10.39 -0.58 -15.36
C ASP A 29 8.89 -0.59 -15.05
N TYR A 30 8.07 -0.84 -16.08
CA TYR A 30 6.62 -0.81 -15.95
C TYR A 30 6.11 -1.80 -14.90
N LYS A 31 6.78 -2.94 -14.70
CA LYS A 31 6.41 -3.93 -13.68
C LYS A 31 6.65 -3.40 -12.28
N VAL A 32 7.73 -2.64 -12.08
CA VAL A 32 8.05 -1.99 -10.80
C VAL A 32 7.01 -0.92 -10.50
N LEU A 33 6.65 -0.11 -11.50
CA LEU A 33 5.62 0.92 -11.35
C LEU A 33 4.25 0.31 -11.01
N GLN A 34 3.84 -0.74 -11.73
CA GLN A 34 2.57 -1.44 -11.44
C GLN A 34 2.57 -2.07 -10.05
N GLN A 35 3.66 -2.72 -9.66
CA GLN A 35 3.77 -3.33 -8.33
C GLN A 35 3.73 -2.27 -7.22
N SER A 36 4.30 -1.08 -7.45
CA SER A 36 4.21 0.04 -6.51
C SER A 36 2.77 0.50 -6.31
N MET A 37 1.98 0.58 -7.39
CA MET A 37 0.57 0.95 -7.29
C MET A 37 -0.24 -0.05 -6.47
N VAL A 38 0.00 -1.36 -6.64
CA VAL A 38 -0.65 -2.41 -5.84
C VAL A 38 -0.28 -2.27 -4.37
N LEU A 39 1.01 -2.03 -4.08
CA LEU A 39 1.47 -1.82 -2.71
C LEU A 39 0.82 -0.58 -2.06
N ASP A 40 0.69 0.52 -2.80
CA ASP A 40 0.05 1.74 -2.31
C ASP A 40 -1.44 1.53 -2.00
N GLU A 41 -2.16 0.76 -2.83
CA GLU A 41 -3.56 0.41 -2.57
C GLU A 41 -3.72 -0.41 -1.28
N LEU A 42 -2.83 -1.39 -1.05
CA LEU A 42 -2.82 -2.20 0.17
C LEU A 42 -2.50 -1.36 1.41
N ILE A 43 -1.55 -0.45 1.31
CA ILE A 43 -1.22 0.50 2.40
C ILE A 43 -2.41 1.40 2.68
N ASN A 44 -3.08 1.92 1.65
CA ASN A 44 -4.29 2.74 1.80
C ASN A 44 -5.44 1.94 2.43
N GLU A 45 -5.61 0.67 2.08
CA GLU A 45 -6.57 -0.22 2.73
C GLU A 45 -6.25 -0.43 4.22
N TYR A 46 -4.99 -0.74 4.55
CA TYR A 46 -4.55 -0.83 5.93
C TYR A 46 -4.77 0.47 6.70
N ASN A 47 -4.43 1.60 6.11
CA ASN A 47 -4.65 2.93 6.68
C ASN A 47 -6.15 3.20 6.88
N ARG A 48 -7.02 2.80 5.95
CA ARG A 48 -8.49 2.90 6.13
C ARG A 48 -8.96 2.05 7.30
N PHE A 49 -8.43 0.84 7.50
CA PHE A 49 -8.76 0.02 8.67
C PHE A 49 -8.24 0.62 9.98
N LYS A 50 -6.98 1.06 10.00
CA LYS A 50 -6.30 1.62 11.18
C LYS A 50 -6.90 2.97 11.58
N TYR A 51 -7.22 3.82 10.61
CA TYR A 51 -7.65 5.20 10.80
C TYR A 51 -9.14 5.42 10.49
N ARG A 52 -9.96 4.36 10.37
CA ARG A 52 -11.44 4.46 10.24
C ARG A 52 -12.08 5.28 11.38
N LYS A 53 -11.42 5.37 12.55
CA LYS A 53 -11.81 6.26 13.67
C LYS A 53 -11.48 7.75 13.46
N GLN A 54 -10.52 8.10 12.60
CA GLN A 54 -10.09 9.47 12.34
C GLN A 54 -10.82 10.14 11.16
N GLN A 55 -11.47 9.37 10.29
CA GLN A 55 -12.22 9.92 9.12
C GLN A 55 -13.48 10.72 9.47
N TYR A 56 -13.93 10.73 10.72
CA TYR A 56 -14.95 11.67 11.18
C TYR A 56 -14.39 13.05 11.60
N MET A 57 -13.07 13.24 11.67
CA MET A 57 -12.47 14.53 12.11
C MET A 57 -11.72 15.30 11.02
N ASN A 58 -11.23 14.63 9.96
CA ASN A 58 -10.34 15.27 8.98
C ASN A 58 -10.93 15.47 7.58
N ARG A 59 -12.27 15.38 7.41
CA ARG A 59 -12.93 15.88 6.19
C ARG A 59 -13.02 17.41 6.26
N GLN A 60 -11.89 18.09 6.11
CA GLN A 60 -11.91 19.45 5.59
C GLN A 60 -11.40 19.41 4.14
N PRO A 61 -12.17 19.92 3.17
CA PRO A 61 -11.69 20.06 1.80
C PRO A 61 -10.58 21.10 1.81
N ILE A 62 -9.43 20.74 1.24
CA ILE A 62 -8.39 21.72 0.96
C ILE A 62 -8.89 22.48 -0.29
N ALA A 63 -9.29 23.73 -0.08
CA ALA A 63 -9.72 24.68 -1.10
C ALA A 63 -8.57 25.12 -2.00
#